data_AF-A0A5A5TH43-F1
#
_entry.id   AF-A0A5A5TH43-F1
#
_cell.length_a   1.000
_cell.length_b   1.000
_cell.length_c   1.000
_cell.angle_alpha   90.00
_cell.angle_beta   90.00
_cell.angle_gamma   90.00
#
_symmetry.space_group_name_H-M   'P 1'
#
loop_
_entity.id
_entity.type
_entity.pdbx_description
1 polymer ?
#
loop_
_entity_poly.entity_id
_entity_poly.type
_entity_poly.pdbx_seq_one_letter_code
_entity_poly.pdbx_strand_id
1 'polypeptide(L)'
;MDNSFSSQESSLIYKVLGEHNFQAQKGFFPWWYRLTSPPEPEHATFRQRELVQRGRIASALMLFLAFILLFVGLVAIIGPNKQIANVLYTLYPAIGLCIFLNRRGWVNIVGIVLTLGMIGGMCMTLFTTATHGGLAPNDTYILFLLFFDILFIGTILPVNYTFLAAALNILISIYALSFAPHTRALNAMLPTMYFSMLFRLIQINVIVPAAIWVLVNIGIIAIKRAGRAEELARLQHDIAQRLREEADKQEALEKSIADISRVHAAVANGNLNARVQLTNTNVLWSVAGQLNFLLSRHQRAIEEIKSLQKELLTIKQQEISWMQQSSPSSLQQPSKNPNQIPDPKGFHRR
;
A
#
# COMPACT_ATOMS: atom_id res chain seq x y z
N MET A 1 17.67 -3.27 22.23
CA MET A 1 18.23 -3.80 20.97
C MET A 1 17.39 -3.22 19.84
N ASP A 2 18.02 -2.31 19.10
CA ASP A 2 17.38 -1.26 18.30
C ASP A 2 16.82 -1.77 16.97
N ASN A 3 15.48 -1.65 16.81
CA ASN A 3 14.76 -1.90 15.56
C ASN A 3 14.45 -0.59 14.78
N SER A 4 15.07 0.53 15.15
CA SER A 4 14.78 1.85 14.55
C SER A 4 15.50 2.11 13.23
N PHE A 5 16.53 1.33 12.88
CA PHE A 5 17.30 1.55 11.64
C PHE A 5 16.61 1.00 10.36
N SER A 6 15.68 0.05 10.48
CA SER A 6 15.06 -0.58 9.30
C SER A 6 13.93 0.23 8.64
N SER A 7 13.33 1.19 9.35
CA SER A 7 12.18 1.96 8.84
C SER A 7 12.58 3.13 7.94
N GLN A 8 13.76 3.73 8.14
CA GLN A 8 14.16 4.93 7.40
C GLN A 8 14.80 4.60 6.04
N GLU A 9 15.65 3.56 5.97
CA GLU A 9 16.24 3.09 4.70
C GLU A 9 15.19 2.51 3.75
N SER A 10 14.23 1.75 4.29
CA SER A 10 13.11 1.25 3.49
C SER A 10 12.33 2.41 2.88
N SER A 11 12.07 3.48 3.63
CA SER A 11 11.34 4.65 3.11
C SER A 11 12.01 5.31 1.89
N LEU A 12 13.35 5.39 1.83
CA LEU A 12 14.06 6.00 0.70
C LEU A 12 13.99 5.13 -0.55
N ILE A 13 14.18 3.82 -0.40
CA ILE A 13 14.07 2.87 -1.51
C ILE A 13 12.63 2.85 -2.05
N TYR A 14 11.61 2.84 -1.16
CA TYR A 14 10.20 2.96 -1.55
C TYR A 14 9.86 4.32 -2.15
N LYS A 15 10.53 5.41 -1.77
CA LYS A 15 10.26 6.75 -2.33
C LYS A 15 10.88 6.93 -3.71
N VAL A 16 12.02 6.30 -3.98
CA VAL A 16 12.69 6.33 -5.29
C VAL A 16 12.04 5.35 -6.28
N LEU A 17 11.53 4.21 -5.81
CA LEU A 17 10.89 3.19 -6.66
C LEU A 17 9.35 3.20 -6.60
N GLY A 18 8.75 4.00 -5.73
CA GLY A 18 7.30 4.01 -5.50
C GLY A 18 6.52 4.54 -6.70
N GLU A 19 5.52 3.76 -7.13
CA GLU A 19 4.70 4.00 -8.32
C GLU A 19 4.03 5.38 -8.36
N HIS A 20 3.79 6.00 -7.19
CA HIS A 20 3.08 7.27 -7.08
C HIS A 20 3.90 8.52 -7.40
N ASN A 21 5.24 8.45 -7.44
CA ASN A 21 6.06 9.66 -7.63
C ASN A 21 6.31 10.04 -9.09
N PHE A 22 6.22 9.11 -10.04
CA PHE A 22 6.62 9.39 -11.42
C PHE A 22 5.63 10.28 -12.20
N GLN A 23 4.34 10.26 -11.84
CA GLN A 23 3.34 11.09 -12.52
C GLN A 23 3.29 12.55 -12.02
N ALA A 24 3.64 12.78 -10.75
CA ALA A 24 3.60 14.11 -10.16
C ALA A 24 4.84 14.97 -10.48
N GLN A 25 5.92 14.35 -10.96
CA GLN A 25 7.15 15.06 -11.31
C GLN A 25 7.02 15.76 -12.67
N LYS A 26 7.52 16.99 -12.78
CA LYS A 26 7.73 17.70 -14.05
C LYS A 26 9.14 17.39 -14.55
N GLY A 27 9.29 16.99 -15.81
CA GLY A 27 10.62 16.72 -16.41
C GLY A 27 10.59 15.88 -17.68
N PHE A 28 11.79 15.54 -18.19
CA PHE A 28 11.97 14.73 -19.39
C PHE A 28 11.45 13.30 -19.24
N PHE A 29 11.70 12.65 -18.11
CA PHE A 29 11.29 11.25 -17.88
C PHE A 29 9.75 11.05 -17.88
N PRO A 30 8.95 11.86 -17.16
CA PRO A 30 7.49 11.78 -17.23
C PRO A 30 6.95 12.01 -18.64
N TRP A 31 7.53 12.95 -19.40
CA TRP A 31 7.18 13.19 -20.80
C TRP A 31 7.46 11.95 -21.67
N TRP A 32 8.64 11.34 -21.52
CA TRP A 32 9.02 10.12 -22.23
C TRP A 32 8.10 8.95 -21.90
N TYR A 33 7.84 8.70 -20.61
CA TYR A 33 6.93 7.63 -20.19
C TYR A 33 5.51 7.86 -20.68
N ARG A 34 5.02 9.10 -20.69
CA ARG A 34 3.70 9.42 -21.25
C ARG A 34 3.62 9.16 -22.76
N LEU A 35 4.73 9.35 -23.48
CA LEU A 35 4.79 9.10 -24.92
C LEU A 35 4.87 7.60 -25.25
N THR A 36 5.57 6.81 -24.43
CA THR A 36 6.01 5.46 -24.80
C THR A 36 5.38 4.33 -23.99
N SER A 37 4.91 4.59 -22.76
CA SER A 37 4.26 3.58 -21.91
C SER A 37 2.75 3.49 -22.17
N PRO A 38 2.11 2.34 -21.88
CA PRO A 38 0.65 2.24 -21.93
C PRO A 38 0.01 3.14 -20.85
N PRO A 39 -1.19 3.70 -21.12
CA PRO A 39 -1.92 4.52 -20.16
C PRO A 39 -2.35 3.67 -18.94
N GLU A 40 -2.31 4.27 -17.76
CA GLU A 40 -2.70 3.61 -16.51
C GLU A 40 -4.23 3.64 -16.34
N PRO A 41 -4.91 2.49 -16.17
CA PRO A 41 -6.36 2.48 -15.94
C PRO A 41 -6.71 2.86 -14.50
N GLU A 42 -7.77 3.65 -14.31
CA GLU A 42 -8.22 4.13 -12.98
C GLU A 42 -8.56 2.98 -12.00
N HIS A 43 -9.10 1.88 -12.53
CA HIS A 43 -9.45 0.67 -11.78
C HIS A 43 -8.72 -0.55 -12.33
N ALA A 44 -7.38 -0.49 -12.25
CA ALA A 44 -6.53 -1.54 -12.79
C ALA A 44 -6.64 -2.85 -12.00
N THR A 45 -7.02 -3.93 -12.70
CA THR A 45 -6.83 -5.32 -12.23
C THR A 45 -5.33 -5.62 -12.07
N PHE A 46 -4.96 -6.62 -11.25
CA PHE A 46 -3.55 -7.02 -11.07
C PHE A 46 -2.81 -7.26 -12.40
N ARG A 47 -3.47 -7.91 -13.35
CA ARG A 47 -2.91 -8.17 -14.68
C ARG A 47 -2.65 -6.89 -15.47
N GLN A 48 -3.55 -5.89 -15.37
CA GLN A 48 -3.35 -4.59 -16.02
C GLN A 48 -2.21 -3.80 -15.37
N ARG A 49 -2.08 -3.84 -14.04
CA ARG A 49 -0.95 -3.21 -13.33
C ARG A 49 0.38 -3.81 -13.76
N GLU A 50 0.46 -5.14 -13.82
CA GLU A 50 1.66 -5.85 -14.29
C GLU A 50 2.01 -5.48 -15.75
N LEU A 51 1.01 -5.38 -16.63
CA LEU A 51 1.22 -4.94 -18.01
C LEU A 51 1.75 -3.51 -18.10
N VAL A 52 1.21 -2.58 -17.29
CA VAL A 52 1.69 -1.19 -17.24
C VAL A 52 3.12 -1.15 -16.68
N GLN A 53 3.41 -1.91 -15.64
CA GLN A 53 4.75 -2.01 -15.05
C GLN A 53 5.78 -2.53 -16.08
N ARG A 54 5.48 -3.64 -16.76
CA ARG A 54 6.34 -4.19 -17.82
C ARG A 54 6.50 -3.22 -18.98
N GLY A 55 5.44 -2.50 -19.35
CA GLY A 55 5.47 -1.45 -20.37
C GLY A 55 6.39 -0.28 -20.00
N ARG A 56 6.40 0.13 -18.72
CA ARG A 56 7.32 1.15 -18.20
C ARG A 56 8.77 0.69 -18.21
N ILE A 57 9.03 -0.56 -17.79
CA ILE A 57 10.37 -1.16 -17.85
C ILE A 57 10.86 -1.22 -19.29
N ALA A 58 10.03 -1.68 -20.23
CA ALA A 58 10.34 -1.69 -21.66
C ALA A 58 10.62 -0.28 -22.19
N SER A 59 9.84 0.72 -21.80
CA SER A 59 10.06 2.13 -22.14
C SER A 59 11.42 2.66 -21.66
N ALA A 60 11.79 2.37 -20.41
CA ALA A 60 13.08 2.77 -19.85
C ALA A 60 14.24 2.10 -20.57
N LEU A 61 14.12 0.80 -20.87
CA LEU A 61 15.11 0.03 -21.61
C LEU A 61 15.29 0.54 -23.04
N MET A 62 14.19 0.88 -23.74
CA MET A 62 14.26 1.46 -25.08
C MET A 62 14.98 2.81 -25.08
N LEU A 63 14.72 3.68 -24.09
CA LEU A 63 15.41 4.96 -23.95
C LEU A 63 16.90 4.77 -23.71
N PHE A 64 17.24 3.89 -22.76
CA PHE A 64 18.63 3.59 -22.42
C PHE A 64 19.37 2.97 -23.61
N LEU A 65 18.74 2.04 -24.32
CA LEU A 65 19.28 1.45 -25.54
C LEU A 65 19.46 2.49 -26.64
N ALA A 66 18.48 3.36 -26.88
CA ALA A 66 18.59 4.43 -27.87
C ALA A 66 19.75 5.39 -27.54
N PHE A 67 19.97 5.67 -26.26
CA PHE A 67 21.10 6.47 -25.79
C PHE A 67 22.44 5.76 -26.02
N ILE A 68 22.57 4.47 -25.68
CA ILE A 68 23.77 3.68 -26.00
C ILE A 68 24.04 3.67 -27.50
N LEU A 69 23.00 3.45 -28.31
CA LEU A 69 23.12 3.43 -29.77
C LEU A 69 23.59 4.77 -30.34
N LEU A 70 23.32 5.89 -29.67
CA LEU A 70 23.87 7.19 -30.07
C LEU A 70 25.40 7.19 -29.98
N PHE A 71 25.98 6.65 -28.89
CA PHE A 71 27.44 6.51 -28.75
C PHE A 71 28.01 5.49 -29.73
N VAL A 72 27.33 4.36 -29.92
CA VAL A 72 27.72 3.35 -30.92
C VAL A 72 27.72 3.98 -32.32
N GLY A 73 26.77 4.87 -32.62
CA GLY A 73 26.73 5.64 -33.85
C GLY A 73 27.92 6.57 -34.03
N LEU A 74 28.30 7.28 -32.97
CA LEU A 74 29.51 8.11 -33.00
C LEU A 74 30.77 7.27 -33.29
N VAL A 75 30.89 6.10 -32.65
CA VAL A 75 31.98 5.16 -32.89
C VAL A 75 31.95 4.60 -34.32
N ALA A 76 30.78 4.31 -34.88
CA ALA A 76 30.66 3.83 -36.26
C ALA A 76 31.06 4.91 -37.29
N ILE A 77 30.73 6.18 -37.03
CA ILE A 77 31.05 7.30 -37.91
C ILE A 77 32.55 7.62 -37.88
N ILE A 78 33.17 7.64 -36.70
CA ILE A 78 34.59 8.02 -36.55
C ILE A 78 35.52 6.82 -36.74
N GLY A 79 35.10 5.64 -36.27
CA GLY A 79 35.92 4.44 -36.23
C GLY A 79 36.15 3.77 -37.59
N PRO A 80 37.15 2.87 -37.67
CA PRO A 80 37.48 2.16 -38.89
C PRO A 80 36.44 1.09 -39.25
N ASN A 81 35.71 0.55 -38.27
CA ASN A 81 34.72 -0.49 -38.50
C ASN A 81 33.33 0.12 -38.80
N LYS A 82 33.06 0.36 -40.08
CA LYS A 82 31.77 0.89 -40.56
C LYS A 82 30.62 -0.12 -40.46
N GLN A 83 30.90 -1.40 -40.29
CA GLN A 83 29.87 -2.45 -40.26
C GLN A 83 28.98 -2.35 -39.01
N ILE A 84 29.48 -1.73 -37.94
CA ILE A 84 28.71 -1.39 -36.73
C ILE A 84 27.45 -0.56 -37.09
N ALA A 85 27.48 0.20 -38.19
CA ALA A 85 26.33 0.96 -38.66
C ALA A 85 25.11 0.08 -38.99
N ASN A 86 25.31 -1.18 -39.36
CA ASN A 86 24.21 -2.11 -39.65
C ASN A 86 23.33 -2.36 -38.42
N VAL A 87 23.94 -2.44 -37.23
CA VAL A 87 23.20 -2.58 -35.97
C VAL A 87 22.32 -1.35 -35.72
N LEU A 88 22.79 -0.15 -36.05
CA LEU A 88 22.01 1.09 -35.91
C LEU A 88 20.83 1.10 -36.88
N TYR A 89 21.06 0.71 -38.14
CA TYR A 89 20.04 0.68 -39.17
C TYR A 89 18.92 -0.32 -38.87
N THR A 90 19.20 -1.42 -38.17
CA THR A 90 18.14 -2.36 -37.76
C THR A 90 17.48 -1.93 -36.45
N LEU A 91 18.25 -1.48 -35.45
CA LEU A 91 17.71 -1.21 -34.11
C LEU A 91 16.93 0.10 -34.01
N TYR A 92 17.32 1.19 -34.69
CA TYR A 92 16.54 2.43 -34.59
C TYR A 92 15.11 2.28 -35.13
N PRO A 93 14.88 1.68 -36.32
CA PRO A 93 13.53 1.38 -36.78
C PRO A 93 12.79 0.42 -35.86
N ALA A 94 13.47 -0.61 -35.33
CA ALA A 94 12.88 -1.54 -34.38
C ALA A 94 12.41 -0.82 -33.09
N ILE A 95 13.22 0.10 -32.55
CA ILE A 95 12.85 0.94 -31.39
C ILE A 95 11.66 1.84 -31.73
N GLY A 96 11.65 2.48 -32.90
CA GLY A 96 10.53 3.31 -33.35
C GLY A 96 9.22 2.52 -33.41
N LEU A 97 9.26 1.31 -33.97
CA LEU A 97 8.12 0.39 -34.00
C LEU A 97 7.72 -0.06 -32.58
N CYS A 98 8.71 -0.40 -31.75
CA CYS A 98 8.49 -0.83 -30.37
C CYS A 98 7.82 0.26 -29.53
N ILE A 99 8.17 1.54 -29.70
CA ILE A 99 7.50 2.66 -29.01
C ILE A 99 5.99 2.67 -29.33
N PHE A 100 5.63 2.48 -30.59
CA PHE A 100 4.23 2.43 -31.02
C PHE A 100 3.49 1.21 -30.45
N LEU A 101 4.10 0.03 -30.49
CA LEU A 101 3.53 -1.21 -29.96
C LEU A 101 3.40 -1.18 -28.43
N ASN A 102 4.39 -0.62 -27.73
CA ASN A 102 4.40 -0.52 -26.28
C ASN A 102 3.29 0.39 -25.78
N ARG A 103 3.03 1.51 -26.47
CA ARG A 103 1.92 2.42 -26.17
C ARG A 103 0.55 1.74 -26.30
N ARG A 104 0.42 0.74 -27.19
CA ARG A 104 -0.79 -0.09 -27.34
C ARG A 104 -0.90 -1.22 -26.32
N GLY A 105 0.10 -1.38 -25.43
CA GLY A 105 0.13 -2.44 -24.42
C GLY A 105 0.58 -3.80 -24.95
N TRP A 106 1.10 -3.89 -26.18
CA TRP A 106 1.57 -5.16 -26.78
C TRP A 106 3.01 -5.49 -26.37
N VAL A 107 3.27 -5.50 -25.06
CA VAL A 107 4.62 -5.58 -24.47
C VAL A 107 5.36 -6.87 -24.85
N ASN A 108 4.67 -7.99 -25.02
CA ASN A 108 5.29 -9.23 -25.50
C ASN A 108 5.83 -9.09 -26.94
N ILE A 109 5.08 -8.41 -27.82
CA ILE A 109 5.50 -8.19 -29.21
C ILE A 109 6.69 -7.23 -29.23
N VAL A 110 6.68 -6.20 -28.39
CA VAL A 110 7.80 -5.26 -28.22
C VAL A 110 9.11 -6.01 -27.95
N GLY A 111 9.12 -6.91 -26.96
CA GLY A 111 10.35 -7.64 -26.65
C GLY A 111 10.77 -8.61 -27.76
N ILE A 112 9.83 -9.23 -28.49
CA ILE A 112 10.16 -10.07 -29.66
C ILE A 112 10.80 -9.22 -30.77
N VAL A 113 10.19 -8.08 -31.12
CA VAL A 113 10.67 -7.18 -32.18
C VAL A 113 12.05 -6.61 -31.82
N LEU A 114 12.24 -6.20 -30.56
CA LEU A 114 13.52 -5.67 -30.10
C LEU A 114 14.62 -6.74 -30.18
N THR A 115 14.32 -7.96 -29.75
CA THR A 115 15.25 -9.10 -29.82
C THR A 115 15.61 -9.42 -31.27
N LEU A 116 14.60 -9.59 -32.13
CA LEU A 116 14.84 -9.88 -33.55
C LEU A 116 15.59 -8.74 -34.25
N GLY A 117 15.34 -7.48 -33.88
CA GLY A 117 16.09 -6.34 -34.39
C GLY A 117 17.56 -6.37 -33.97
N MET A 118 17.84 -6.83 -32.74
CA MET A 118 19.20 -6.97 -32.21
C MET A 118 19.95 -8.13 -32.86
N ILE A 119 19.36 -9.33 -32.86
CA ILE A 119 19.92 -10.51 -33.55
C ILE A 119 20.11 -10.20 -35.04
N GLY A 120 19.09 -9.61 -35.69
CA GLY A 120 19.13 -9.23 -37.09
C GLY A 120 20.23 -8.23 -37.40
N GLY A 121 20.44 -7.22 -36.55
CA GLY A 121 21.53 -6.25 -36.69
C GLY A 121 22.91 -6.89 -36.58
N MET A 122 23.10 -7.78 -35.61
CA MET A 122 24.36 -8.49 -35.43
C MET A 122 24.62 -9.48 -36.58
N CYS A 123 23.60 -10.24 -37.00
CA CYS A 123 23.68 -11.14 -38.15
C CYS A 123 24.00 -10.36 -39.43
N MET A 124 23.32 -9.25 -39.70
CA MET A 124 23.60 -8.39 -40.85
C MET A 124 25.05 -7.90 -40.82
N THR A 125 25.54 -7.48 -39.65
CA THR A 125 26.95 -7.11 -39.47
C THR A 125 27.87 -8.27 -39.88
N LEU A 126 27.70 -9.45 -39.28
CA LEU A 126 28.51 -10.65 -39.57
C LEU A 126 28.46 -11.05 -41.04
N PHE A 127 27.28 -11.03 -41.68
CA PHE A 127 27.14 -11.37 -43.09
C PHE A 127 27.81 -10.33 -44.02
N THR A 128 27.71 -9.04 -43.69
CA THR A 128 28.44 -8.01 -44.46
C THR A 128 29.96 -8.15 -44.30
N THR A 129 30.45 -8.49 -43.11
CA THR A 129 31.88 -8.75 -42.90
C THR A 129 32.35 -9.98 -43.65
N ALA A 130 31.58 -11.06 -43.58
CA ALA A 130 31.86 -12.29 -44.30
C ALA A 130 31.98 -12.06 -45.80
N THR A 131 31.09 -11.27 -46.41
CA THR A 131 31.10 -11.01 -47.85
C THR A 131 32.24 -10.09 -48.32
N HIS A 132 32.73 -9.16 -47.49
CA HIS A 132 33.71 -8.14 -47.90
C HIS A 132 35.17 -8.45 -47.53
N GLY A 133 35.45 -9.61 -46.93
CA GLY A 133 36.81 -9.97 -46.51
C GLY A 133 36.92 -11.22 -45.65
N GLY A 134 35.78 -11.82 -45.30
CA GLY A 134 35.70 -12.94 -44.37
C GLY A 134 35.75 -12.47 -42.91
N LEU A 135 35.42 -13.38 -42.00
CA LEU A 135 35.51 -13.13 -40.56
C LEU A 135 36.97 -12.98 -40.13
N ALA A 136 37.28 -11.86 -39.50
CA ALA A 136 38.53 -11.59 -38.81
C ALA A 136 38.46 -12.12 -37.36
N PRO A 137 39.62 -12.34 -36.70
CA PRO A 137 39.62 -12.73 -35.28
C PRO A 137 38.84 -11.78 -34.38
N ASN A 138 38.83 -10.48 -34.68
CA ASN A 138 38.08 -9.48 -33.92
C ASN A 138 36.55 -9.60 -34.09
N ASP A 139 36.06 -10.20 -35.16
CA ASP A 139 34.62 -10.38 -35.38
C ASP A 139 34.03 -11.45 -34.46
N THR A 140 34.88 -12.29 -33.86
CA THR A 140 34.46 -13.23 -32.81
C THR A 140 33.92 -12.50 -31.57
N TYR A 141 34.32 -11.25 -31.32
CA TYR A 141 33.74 -10.42 -30.26
C TYR A 141 32.27 -10.09 -30.54
N ILE A 142 31.89 -9.91 -31.81
CA ILE A 142 30.48 -9.68 -32.19
C ILE A 142 29.65 -10.92 -31.85
N LEU A 143 30.20 -12.13 -32.09
CA LEU A 143 29.54 -13.37 -31.69
C LEU A 143 29.32 -13.47 -30.17
N PHE A 144 30.29 -13.00 -29.38
CA PHE A 144 30.11 -12.91 -27.94
C PHE A 144 29.15 -11.81 -27.51
N LEU A 145 28.84 -10.81 -28.34
CA LEU A 145 27.83 -9.81 -28.02
C LEU A 145 26.40 -10.31 -28.22
N LEU A 146 26.18 -11.45 -28.89
CA LEU A 146 24.83 -11.95 -29.12
C LEU A 146 24.03 -12.11 -27.83
N PHE A 147 24.63 -12.50 -26.69
CA PHE A 147 23.88 -12.70 -25.44
C PHE A 147 23.14 -11.46 -24.91
N PHE A 148 23.49 -10.25 -25.38
CA PHE A 148 22.84 -9.02 -24.91
C PHE A 148 21.33 -9.04 -25.20
N ASP A 149 20.88 -9.70 -26.27
CA ASP A 149 19.45 -9.85 -26.56
C ASP A 149 18.70 -10.63 -25.46
N ILE A 150 19.36 -11.63 -24.84
CA ILE A 150 18.83 -12.43 -23.73
C ILE A 150 18.51 -11.54 -22.53
N LEU A 151 19.29 -10.48 -22.28
CA LEU A 151 19.01 -9.52 -21.20
C LEU A 151 17.69 -8.75 -21.46
N PHE A 152 17.42 -8.40 -22.72
CA PHE A 152 16.16 -7.75 -23.10
C PHE A 152 14.97 -8.71 -23.01
N ILE A 153 15.14 -9.97 -23.42
CA ILE A 153 14.10 -10.98 -23.24
C ILE A 153 13.82 -11.21 -21.76
N GLY A 154 14.85 -11.37 -20.94
CA GLY A 154 14.71 -11.64 -19.50
C GLY A 154 13.98 -10.54 -18.74
N THR A 155 14.04 -9.31 -19.23
CA THR A 155 13.41 -8.14 -18.60
C THR A 155 12.00 -7.88 -19.13
N ILE A 156 11.74 -8.14 -20.42
CA ILE A 156 10.47 -7.78 -21.06
C ILE A 156 9.56 -9.00 -21.26
N LEU A 157 10.09 -10.16 -21.66
CA LEU A 157 9.32 -11.36 -22.00
C LEU A 157 9.20 -12.34 -20.83
N PRO A 158 8.31 -13.35 -20.94
CA PRO A 158 8.35 -14.48 -20.03
C PRO A 158 9.72 -15.14 -20.05
N VAL A 159 10.23 -15.43 -18.85
CA VAL A 159 11.60 -15.89 -18.63
C VAL A 159 11.97 -17.15 -19.42
N ASN A 160 11.01 -18.00 -19.76
CA ASN A 160 11.23 -19.24 -20.52
C ASN A 160 11.72 -18.98 -21.95
N TYR A 161 11.44 -17.80 -22.53
CA TYR A 161 11.93 -17.44 -23.87
C TYR A 161 13.44 -17.17 -23.91
N THR A 162 14.08 -16.94 -22.76
CA THR A 162 15.53 -16.70 -22.69
C THR A 162 16.35 -17.90 -23.18
N PHE A 163 15.90 -19.12 -22.89
CA PHE A 163 16.55 -20.35 -23.37
C PHE A 163 16.39 -20.56 -24.88
N LEU A 164 15.24 -20.16 -25.44
CA LEU A 164 15.01 -20.25 -26.88
C LEU A 164 15.96 -19.30 -27.65
N ALA A 165 16.09 -18.06 -27.18
CA ALA A 165 17.03 -17.11 -27.78
C ALA A 165 18.49 -17.53 -27.62
N ALA A 166 18.86 -18.05 -26.43
CA ALA A 166 20.18 -18.64 -26.21
C ALA A 166 20.49 -19.77 -27.20
N ALA A 167 19.56 -20.70 -27.40
CA ALA A 167 19.73 -21.78 -28.36
C ALA A 167 19.91 -21.25 -29.79
N LEU A 168 19.10 -20.27 -30.18
CA LEU A 168 19.19 -19.63 -31.49
C LEU A 168 20.53 -18.89 -31.68
N ASN A 169 21.02 -18.17 -30.66
CA ASN A 169 22.32 -17.50 -30.68
C ASN A 169 23.48 -18.50 -30.81
N ILE A 170 23.41 -19.64 -30.10
CA ILE A 170 24.39 -20.72 -30.23
C ILE A 170 24.39 -21.28 -31.66
N LEU A 171 23.21 -21.57 -32.22
CA LEU A 171 23.09 -22.09 -33.58
C LEU A 171 23.63 -21.11 -34.63
N ILE A 172 23.25 -19.83 -34.54
CA ILE A 172 23.73 -18.77 -35.43
C ILE A 172 25.25 -18.67 -35.35
N SER A 173 25.81 -18.74 -34.13
CA SER A 173 27.25 -18.59 -33.95
C SER A 173 28.05 -19.80 -34.46
N ILE A 174 27.55 -21.02 -34.23
CA ILE A 174 28.15 -22.24 -34.80
C ILE A 174 28.08 -22.17 -36.32
N TYR A 175 26.95 -21.74 -36.87
CA TYR A 175 26.76 -21.59 -38.31
C TYR A 175 27.73 -20.56 -38.89
N ALA A 176 27.83 -19.37 -38.28
CA ALA A 176 28.75 -18.33 -38.71
C ALA A 176 30.21 -18.80 -38.66
N LEU A 177 30.64 -19.45 -37.58
CA LEU A 177 32.02 -19.93 -37.43
C LEU A 177 32.36 -21.13 -38.33
N SER A 178 31.36 -21.91 -38.76
CA SER A 178 31.59 -23.12 -39.57
C SER A 178 31.50 -22.84 -41.07
N PHE A 179 30.56 -21.98 -41.49
CA PHE A 179 30.21 -21.80 -42.90
C PHE A 179 30.57 -20.43 -43.47
N ALA A 180 30.81 -19.41 -42.64
CA ALA A 180 31.20 -18.12 -43.17
C ALA A 180 32.65 -18.17 -43.69
N PRO A 181 32.97 -17.42 -44.76
CA PRO A 181 34.36 -17.23 -45.20
C PRO A 181 35.20 -16.63 -44.08
N HIS A 182 36.42 -17.14 -43.90
CA HIS A 182 37.36 -16.70 -42.87
C HIS A 182 38.54 -15.94 -43.49
N THR A 183 39.01 -14.91 -42.80
CA THR A 183 40.31 -14.30 -43.13
C THR A 183 41.45 -15.30 -42.94
N ARG A 184 42.58 -15.10 -43.63
CA ARG A 184 43.79 -15.94 -43.44
C ARG A 184 44.25 -15.98 -41.98
N ALA A 185 44.14 -14.85 -41.28
CA ALA A 185 44.50 -14.74 -39.87
C ALA A 185 43.62 -15.63 -38.97
N LEU A 186 42.30 -15.58 -39.13
CA LEU A 186 41.40 -16.42 -38.36
C LEU A 186 41.56 -17.90 -38.75
N ASN A 187 41.73 -18.20 -40.03
CA ASN A 187 41.93 -19.58 -40.50
C ASN A 187 43.22 -20.22 -39.94
N ALA A 188 44.29 -19.44 -39.74
CA ALA A 188 45.50 -19.91 -39.09
C ALA A 188 45.32 -20.18 -37.59
N MET A 189 44.41 -19.47 -36.92
CA MET A 189 44.13 -19.63 -35.48
C MET A 189 43.13 -20.75 -35.18
N LEU A 190 42.16 -20.98 -36.08
CA LEU A 190 41.05 -21.92 -35.90
C LEU A 190 41.50 -23.33 -35.46
N PRO A 191 42.51 -23.98 -36.06
CA PRO A 191 42.93 -25.32 -35.64
C PRO A 191 43.34 -25.43 -34.17
N THR A 192 43.86 -24.34 -33.59
CA THR A 192 44.35 -24.32 -32.20
C THR A 192 43.30 -23.82 -31.21
N MET A 193 42.35 -22.98 -31.63
CA MET A 193 41.44 -22.27 -30.73
C MET A 193 39.96 -22.58 -30.94
N TYR A 194 39.57 -23.33 -31.98
CA TYR A 194 38.17 -23.57 -32.34
C TYR A 194 37.30 -24.05 -31.16
N PHE A 195 37.74 -25.11 -30.47
CA PHE A 195 37.00 -25.65 -29.33
C PHE A 195 36.94 -24.68 -28.15
N SER A 196 37.99 -23.88 -27.92
CA SER A 196 38.00 -22.88 -26.85
C SER A 196 37.01 -21.74 -27.15
N MET A 197 36.95 -21.27 -28.40
CA MET A 197 35.98 -20.25 -28.83
C MET A 197 34.55 -20.76 -28.72
N LEU A 198 34.28 -21.97 -29.23
CA LEU A 198 32.96 -22.59 -29.18
C LEU A 198 32.51 -22.85 -27.73
N PHE A 199 33.41 -23.34 -26.88
CA PHE A 199 33.14 -23.53 -25.46
C PHE A 199 32.75 -22.22 -24.78
N ARG A 200 33.51 -21.13 -24.98
CA ARG A 200 33.19 -19.80 -24.41
C ARG A 200 31.83 -19.29 -24.88
N LEU A 201 31.51 -19.50 -26.15
CA LEU A 201 30.26 -19.07 -26.74
C LEU A 201 29.05 -19.81 -26.17
N ILE A 202 29.17 -21.14 -26.03
CA ILE A 202 28.13 -21.94 -25.37
C ILE A 202 28.04 -21.58 -23.89
N GLN A 203 29.18 -21.45 -23.21
CA GLN A 203 29.25 -21.14 -21.79
C GLN A 203 28.49 -19.83 -21.47
N ILE A 204 28.76 -18.74 -22.20
CA ILE A 204 28.07 -17.46 -21.94
C ILE A 204 26.57 -17.54 -22.24
N ASN A 205 26.18 -18.16 -23.36
CA ASN A 205 24.78 -18.30 -23.74
C ASN A 205 24.02 -19.33 -22.90
N VAL A 206 24.67 -20.16 -22.09
CA VAL A 206 24.00 -21.06 -21.13
C VAL A 206 23.94 -20.44 -19.74
N ILE A 207 25.05 -19.87 -19.26
CA ILE A 207 25.14 -19.31 -17.91
C ILE A 207 24.25 -18.07 -17.77
N VAL A 208 24.27 -17.15 -18.74
CA VAL A 208 23.51 -15.90 -18.68
C VAL A 208 21.99 -16.13 -18.58
N PRO A 209 21.32 -16.89 -19.48
CA PRO A 209 19.89 -17.14 -19.34
C PRO A 209 19.55 -17.93 -18.08
N ALA A 210 20.40 -18.86 -17.64
CA ALA A 210 20.19 -19.57 -16.38
C ALA A 210 20.20 -18.62 -15.17
N ALA A 211 21.18 -17.71 -15.11
CA ALA A 211 21.27 -16.70 -14.06
C ALA A 211 20.05 -15.75 -14.08
N ILE A 212 19.67 -15.25 -15.26
CA ILE A 212 18.46 -14.44 -15.45
C ILE A 212 17.22 -15.22 -15.01
N TRP A 213 17.13 -16.50 -15.37
CA TRP A 213 16.00 -17.35 -15.02
C TRP A 213 15.85 -17.49 -13.51
N VAL A 214 16.94 -17.77 -12.80
CA VAL A 214 16.93 -17.82 -11.34
C VAL A 214 16.55 -16.47 -10.74
N LEU A 215 17.17 -15.37 -11.18
CA LEU A 215 16.93 -14.03 -10.64
C LEU A 215 15.48 -13.57 -10.82
N VAL A 216 14.91 -13.74 -12.02
CA VAL A 216 13.53 -13.35 -12.31
C VAL A 216 12.55 -14.19 -11.50
N ASN A 217 12.77 -15.50 -11.38
CA ASN A 217 11.88 -16.36 -10.58
C ASN A 217 11.91 -16.00 -9.08
N ILE A 218 13.10 -15.77 -8.52
CA ILE A 218 13.24 -15.30 -7.14
C ILE A 218 12.54 -13.93 -6.98
N GLY A 219 12.70 -13.02 -7.93
CA GLY A 219 12.04 -11.72 -7.96
C GLY A 219 10.51 -11.83 -7.96
N ILE A 220 9.94 -12.69 -8.81
CA ILE A 220 8.49 -12.93 -8.86
C ILE A 220 7.97 -13.46 -7.52
N ILE A 221 8.69 -14.40 -6.89
CA ILE A 221 8.31 -14.95 -5.59
C ILE A 221 8.37 -13.86 -4.51
N ALA A 222 9.42 -13.04 -4.51
CA ALA A 222 9.60 -11.94 -3.57
C ALA A 222 8.47 -10.90 -3.71
N ILE A 223 8.12 -10.50 -4.94
CA ILE A 223 7.02 -9.57 -5.21
C ILE A 223 5.68 -10.15 -4.74
N LYS A 224 5.40 -11.43 -5.04
CA LYS A 224 4.18 -12.12 -4.56
C LYS A 224 4.11 -12.23 -3.04
N ARG A 225 5.26 -12.35 -2.36
CA ARG A 225 5.32 -12.36 -0.90
C ARG A 225 5.09 -10.96 -0.32
N ALA A 226 5.69 -9.94 -0.92
CA ALA A 226 5.51 -8.55 -0.51
C ALA A 226 4.04 -8.10 -0.67
N GLY A 227 3.40 -8.40 -1.81
CA GLY A 227 1.99 -8.04 -2.04
C GLY A 227 1.03 -8.71 -1.03
N ARG A 228 1.28 -9.97 -0.66
CA ARG A 228 0.51 -10.66 0.40
C ARG A 228 0.75 -10.06 1.78
N ALA A 229 1.97 -9.61 2.07
CA ALA A 229 2.29 -8.96 3.34
C ALA A 229 1.62 -7.58 3.44
N GLU A 230 1.56 -6.82 2.34
CA GLU A 230 0.86 -5.54 2.27
C GLU A 230 -0.65 -5.70 2.47
N GLU A 231 -1.26 -6.68 1.80
CA GLU A 231 -2.69 -7.00 1.97
C GLU A 231 -2.99 -7.43 3.42
N LEU A 232 -2.14 -8.28 4.01
CA LEU A 232 -2.28 -8.69 5.40
C LEU A 232 -2.13 -7.51 6.38
N ALA A 233 -1.16 -6.62 6.15
CA ALA A 233 -0.96 -5.44 6.98
C ALA A 233 -2.16 -4.49 6.91
N ARG A 234 -2.74 -4.30 5.72
CA ARG A 234 -3.97 -3.52 5.54
C ARG A 234 -5.15 -4.14 6.29
N LEU A 235 -5.36 -5.45 6.15
CA LEU A 235 -6.43 -6.15 6.87
C LEU A 235 -6.23 -6.10 8.40
N GLN A 236 -5.00 -6.24 8.88
CA GLN A 236 -4.69 -6.09 10.30
C GLN A 236 -4.98 -4.68 10.81
N HIS A 237 -4.67 -3.66 10.02
CA HIS A 237 -5.00 -2.28 10.35
C HIS A 237 -6.51 -2.06 10.44
N ASP A 238 -7.26 -2.55 9.45
CA ASP A 238 -8.73 -2.44 9.43
C ASP A 238 -9.37 -3.18 10.62
N ILE A 239 -8.87 -4.37 10.98
CA ILE A 239 -9.32 -5.14 12.15
C ILE A 239 -8.98 -4.39 13.45
N ALA A 240 -7.76 -3.87 13.57
CA ALA A 240 -7.34 -3.12 14.75
C ALA A 240 -8.19 -1.85 14.95
N GLN A 241 -8.57 -1.18 13.86
CA GLN A 241 -9.48 -0.04 13.91
C GLN A 241 -10.87 -0.47 14.42
N ARG A 242 -11.44 -1.55 13.88
CA ARG A 242 -12.75 -2.05 14.32
C ARG A 242 -12.76 -2.46 15.80
N LEU A 243 -11.70 -3.13 16.26
CA LEU A 243 -11.58 -3.52 17.67
C LEU A 243 -11.50 -2.31 18.60
N ARG A 244 -10.84 -1.22 18.18
CA ARG A 244 -10.84 0.04 18.95
C ARG A 244 -12.22 0.65 19.00
N GLU A 245 -12.91 0.74 17.87
CA GLU A 245 -14.28 1.25 17.81
C GLU A 245 -15.26 0.41 18.68
N GLU A 246 -15.06 -0.90 18.73
CA GLU A 246 -15.82 -1.80 19.60
C GLU A 246 -15.49 -1.61 21.08
N ALA A 247 -14.21 -1.48 21.43
CA ALA A 247 -13.77 -1.22 22.81
C ALA A 247 -14.33 0.12 23.33
N ASP A 248 -14.26 1.18 22.51
CA ASP A 248 -14.80 2.50 22.86
C ASP A 248 -16.32 2.45 23.09
N LYS A 249 -17.04 1.67 22.27
CA LYS A 249 -18.48 1.43 22.45
C LYS A 249 -18.77 0.65 23.73
N GLN A 250 -17.96 -0.35 24.07
CA GLN A 250 -18.11 -1.12 25.30
C GLN A 250 -17.88 -0.22 26.53
N GLU A 251 -16.81 0.57 26.55
CA GLU A 251 -16.54 1.50 27.65
C GLU A 251 -17.68 2.52 27.81
N ALA A 252 -18.19 3.07 26.71
CA ALA A 252 -19.33 3.98 26.73
C ALA A 252 -20.60 3.31 27.30
N LEU A 253 -20.86 2.05 26.93
CA LEU A 253 -21.99 1.27 27.46
C LEU A 253 -21.82 0.99 28.96
N GLU A 254 -20.65 0.53 29.40
CA GLU A 254 -20.37 0.25 30.81
C GLU A 254 -20.54 1.49 31.68
N LYS A 255 -20.00 2.63 31.24
CA LYS A 255 -20.18 3.92 31.92
C LYS A 255 -21.66 4.29 32.07
N SER A 256 -22.44 4.04 31.02
CA SER A 256 -23.87 4.36 31.00
C SER A 256 -24.69 3.45 31.91
N ILE A 257 -24.33 2.16 31.97
CA ILE A 257 -24.90 1.20 32.93
C ILE A 257 -24.56 1.62 34.36
N ALA A 258 -23.30 2.02 34.62
CA ALA A 258 -22.88 2.48 35.94
C ALA A 258 -23.63 3.74 36.38
N ASP A 259 -23.90 4.68 35.47
CA ASP A 259 -24.69 5.88 35.76
C ASP A 259 -26.16 5.52 36.06
N ILE A 260 -26.79 4.62 35.30
CA ILE A 260 -28.15 4.11 35.58
C ILE A 260 -28.21 3.43 36.95
N SER A 261 -27.25 2.54 37.24
CA SER A 261 -27.16 1.82 38.51
C SER A 261 -26.99 2.78 39.70
N ARG A 262 -26.14 3.80 39.56
CA ARG A 262 -25.93 4.83 40.59
C ARG A 262 -27.21 5.61 40.91
N VAL A 263 -27.96 6.00 39.88
CA VAL A 263 -29.25 6.69 40.06
C VAL A 263 -30.26 5.78 40.73
N HIS A 264 -30.34 4.51 40.33
CA HIS A 264 -31.22 3.54 40.97
C HIS A 264 -30.89 3.36 42.46
N ALA A 265 -29.61 3.25 42.82
CA ALA A 265 -29.16 3.18 44.20
C ALA A 265 -29.49 4.46 44.99
N ALA A 266 -29.31 5.64 44.39
CA ALA A 266 -29.65 6.92 45.02
C ALA A 266 -31.16 7.04 45.32
N VAL A 267 -32.01 6.60 44.38
CA VAL A 267 -33.47 6.55 44.55
C VAL A 267 -33.85 5.57 45.66
N ALA A 268 -33.25 4.39 45.70
CA ALA A 268 -33.48 3.40 46.76
C ALA A 268 -33.11 3.94 48.15
N ASN A 269 -32.10 4.82 48.22
CA ASN A 269 -31.70 5.55 49.44
C ASN A 269 -32.56 6.79 49.74
N GLY A 270 -33.69 6.97 49.04
CA GLY A 270 -34.66 8.05 49.30
C GLY A 270 -34.41 9.35 48.54
N ASN A 271 -33.36 9.44 47.71
CA ASN A 271 -33.15 10.61 46.86
C ASN A 271 -33.98 10.52 45.57
N LEU A 272 -35.26 10.89 45.65
CA LEU A 272 -36.19 10.88 44.53
C LEU A 272 -35.88 11.91 43.43
N ASN A 273 -34.98 12.87 43.69
CA ASN A 273 -34.59 13.88 42.70
C ASN A 273 -33.47 13.41 41.77
N ALA A 274 -32.86 12.24 42.02
CA ALA A 274 -31.83 11.69 41.14
C ALA A 274 -32.43 11.35 39.76
N ARG A 275 -31.72 11.72 38.68
CA ARG A 275 -32.10 11.46 37.29
C ARG A 275 -30.89 10.95 36.51
N VAL A 276 -31.13 10.03 35.59
CA VAL A 276 -30.09 9.58 34.66
C VAL A 276 -29.95 10.62 33.55
N GLN A 277 -28.74 11.14 33.35
CA GLN A 277 -28.43 12.05 32.25
C GLN A 277 -27.59 11.31 31.21
N LEU A 278 -28.24 10.66 30.24
CA LEU A 278 -27.56 10.11 29.07
C LEU A 278 -27.77 11.03 27.87
N THR A 279 -26.77 11.13 27.01
CA THR A 279 -26.88 11.82 25.71
C THR A 279 -27.73 11.00 24.74
N ASN A 280 -28.41 11.67 23.80
CA ASN A 280 -29.26 11.02 22.78
C ASN A 280 -28.47 10.05 21.86
N THR A 281 -27.14 10.15 21.86
CA THR A 281 -26.24 9.27 21.11
C THR A 281 -26.02 7.92 21.81
N ASN A 282 -26.45 7.76 23.06
CA ASN A 282 -26.25 6.55 23.82
C ASN A 282 -27.32 5.48 23.49
N VAL A 283 -26.89 4.23 23.31
CA VAL A 283 -27.81 3.11 23.04
C VAL A 283 -28.83 2.90 24.18
N LEU A 284 -28.46 3.23 25.42
CA LEU A 284 -29.32 3.11 26.59
C LEU A 284 -30.17 4.36 26.87
N TRP A 285 -30.16 5.34 25.98
CA TRP A 285 -30.93 6.58 26.14
C TRP A 285 -32.42 6.30 26.32
N SER A 286 -32.99 5.36 25.56
CA SER A 286 -34.40 4.95 25.68
C SER A 286 -34.72 4.35 27.05
N VAL A 287 -33.82 3.52 27.60
CA VAL A 287 -33.95 2.89 28.92
C VAL A 287 -33.89 3.95 30.03
N ALA A 288 -32.94 4.88 29.95
CA ALA A 288 -32.84 6.01 30.88
C ALA A 288 -34.08 6.92 30.83
N GLY A 289 -34.61 7.18 29.64
CA GLY A 289 -35.84 7.94 29.45
C GLY A 289 -37.04 7.30 30.16
N GLN A 290 -37.23 5.99 29.98
CA GLN A 290 -38.28 5.24 30.66
C GLN A 290 -38.11 5.24 32.18
N LEU A 291 -36.89 5.05 32.68
CA LEU A 291 -36.59 5.10 34.11
C LEU A 291 -36.91 6.48 34.71
N ASN A 292 -36.46 7.56 34.07
CA ASN A 292 -36.73 8.94 34.52
C ASN A 292 -38.24 9.25 34.55
N PHE A 293 -39.00 8.72 33.59
CA PHE A 293 -40.46 8.84 33.58
C PHE A 293 -41.11 8.12 34.77
N LEU A 294 -40.72 6.87 35.03
CA LEU A 294 -41.21 6.09 36.18
C LEU A 294 -40.87 6.78 37.51
N LEU A 295 -39.64 7.28 37.67
CA LEU A 295 -39.22 8.03 38.85
C LEU A 295 -40.06 9.30 39.05
N SER A 296 -40.32 10.04 37.96
CA SER A 296 -41.15 11.25 38.01
C SER A 296 -42.62 10.94 38.33
N ARG A 297 -43.12 9.77 37.93
CA ARG A 297 -44.46 9.31 38.32
C ARG A 297 -44.50 8.89 39.79
N HIS A 298 -43.49 8.18 40.27
CA HIS A 298 -43.39 7.76 41.65
C HIS A 298 -43.23 8.94 42.62
N GLN A 299 -42.40 9.92 42.26
CA GLN A 299 -42.22 11.16 43.02
C GLN A 299 -43.53 11.91 43.19
N ARG A 300 -44.29 12.10 42.09
CA ARG A 300 -45.62 12.74 42.13
C ARG A 300 -46.59 12.02 43.07
N ALA A 301 -46.62 10.68 43.04
CA ALA A 301 -47.46 9.90 43.93
C ALA A 301 -47.07 10.07 45.41
N ILE A 302 -45.78 10.14 45.73
CA ILE A 302 -45.31 10.39 47.11
C ILE A 302 -45.65 11.81 47.57
N GLU A 303 -45.51 12.81 46.70
CA GLU A 303 -45.87 14.19 47.01
C GLU A 303 -47.36 14.35 47.28
N GLU A 304 -48.21 13.68 46.50
CA GLU A 304 -49.67 13.63 46.70
C GLU A 304 -50.06 12.96 48.03
N ILE A 305 -49.42 11.84 48.38
CA ILE A 305 -49.64 11.21 49.69
C ILE A 305 -49.23 12.16 50.83
N LYS A 306 -48.12 12.88 50.69
CA LYS A 306 -47.66 13.86 51.69
C LYS A 306 -48.60 15.06 51.80
N SER A 307 -49.15 15.56 50.70
CA SER A 307 -50.13 16.66 50.75
C SER A 307 -51.41 16.20 51.43
N LEU A 308 -51.92 15.00 51.11
CA LEU A 308 -53.08 14.40 51.79
C LEU A 308 -52.84 14.20 53.29
N GLN A 309 -51.65 13.76 53.70
CA GLN A 309 -51.30 13.66 55.12
C GLN A 309 -51.27 15.03 55.82
N LYS A 310 -50.75 16.06 55.16
CA LYS A 310 -50.76 17.43 55.70
C LYS A 310 -52.19 17.96 55.85
N GLU A 311 -53.04 17.75 54.85
CA GLU A 311 -54.45 18.12 54.91
C GLU A 311 -55.15 17.43 56.09
N LEU A 312 -54.95 16.11 56.25
CA LEU A 312 -55.48 15.36 57.39
C LEU A 312 -55.01 15.92 58.74
N LEU A 313 -53.73 16.31 58.86
CA LEU A 313 -53.19 16.93 60.08
C LEU A 313 -53.83 18.31 60.34
N THR A 314 -54.01 19.12 59.31
CA THR A 314 -54.67 20.43 59.45
C THR A 314 -56.13 20.30 59.86
N ILE A 315 -56.85 19.32 59.32
CA ILE A 315 -58.22 19.00 59.72
C ILE A 315 -58.25 18.59 61.20
N LYS A 316 -57.34 17.70 61.63
CA LYS A 316 -57.23 17.31 63.05
C LYS A 316 -56.90 18.48 63.97
N GLN A 317 -56.01 19.39 63.56
CA GLN A 317 -55.69 20.58 64.35
C GLN A 317 -56.86 21.55 64.42
N GLN A 318 -57.58 21.74 63.32
CA GLN A 318 -58.81 22.51 63.32
C GLN A 318 -59.83 21.89 64.28
N GLU A 319 -60.04 20.58 64.24
CA GLU A 319 -60.93 19.85 65.15
C GLU A 319 -60.56 20.07 66.62
N ILE A 320 -59.26 20.01 66.97
CA ILE A 320 -58.78 20.33 68.32
C ILE A 320 -59.05 21.79 68.68
N SER A 321 -58.82 22.74 67.77
CA SER A 321 -59.07 24.15 68.01
C SER A 321 -60.57 24.44 68.23
N TRP A 322 -61.44 23.79 67.44
CA TRP A 322 -62.89 23.82 67.64
C TRP A 322 -63.29 23.23 68.99
N MET A 323 -62.68 22.14 69.43
CA MET A 323 -62.90 21.55 70.76
C MET A 323 -62.42 22.45 71.91
N GLN A 324 -61.33 23.19 71.73
CA GLN A 324 -60.86 24.19 72.70
C GLN A 324 -61.78 25.41 72.75
N GLN A 325 -62.29 25.86 71.61
CA GLN A 325 -63.22 27.00 71.52
C GLN A 325 -64.63 26.67 72.05
N SER A 326 -65.03 25.40 71.99
CA SER A 326 -66.29 24.89 72.55
C SER A 326 -66.16 24.38 73.99
N SER A 327 -64.96 24.37 74.57
CA SER A 327 -64.76 24.19 76.02
C SER A 327 -65.10 25.49 76.75
N PRO A 328 -66.18 25.55 77.54
CA PRO A 328 -66.63 26.78 78.18
C PRO A 328 -65.62 27.27 79.22
N SER A 329 -65.24 28.54 79.08
CA SER A 329 -64.45 29.29 80.05
C SER A 329 -65.28 29.58 81.30
N SER A 330 -65.19 28.72 82.32
CA SER A 330 -65.40 29.13 83.71
C SER A 330 -64.20 28.69 84.54
N LEU A 331 -63.27 29.62 84.74
CA LEU A 331 -62.74 30.05 86.05
C LEU A 331 -61.40 30.79 85.87
N GLN A 332 -61.44 32.09 86.17
CA GLN A 332 -60.30 32.89 86.60
C GLN A 332 -59.62 32.23 87.82
N GLN A 333 -58.28 32.30 87.89
CA GLN A 333 -57.54 32.89 89.03
C GLN A 333 -56.01 32.98 88.72
N PRO A 334 -55.22 33.79 89.48
CA PRO A 334 -54.21 34.69 88.91
C PRO A 334 -52.74 34.33 89.22
N SER A 335 -51.84 35.10 88.58
CA SER A 335 -50.55 35.59 89.12
C SER A 335 -49.40 34.58 89.35
N LYS A 336 -48.36 34.65 88.52
CA LYS A 336 -47.01 35.13 88.92
C LYS A 336 -46.00 35.13 87.76
N ASN A 337 -45.44 36.32 87.50
CA ASN A 337 -44.10 36.55 86.93
C ASN A 337 -43.05 35.96 87.91
N PRO A 338 -41.90 35.37 87.51
CA PRO A 338 -40.75 36.18 87.07
C PRO A 338 -39.68 35.49 86.15
N ASN A 339 -38.75 36.32 85.65
CA ASN A 339 -37.33 36.06 85.29
C ASN A 339 -37.02 35.35 83.94
N GLN A 340 -36.37 36.01 82.98
CA GLN A 340 -34.95 36.46 82.89
C GLN A 340 -33.91 35.33 82.66
N ILE A 341 -33.38 35.30 81.40
CA ILE A 341 -31.95 35.18 80.99
C ILE A 341 -31.30 33.75 81.09
N PRO A 342 -30.26 33.34 80.31
CA PRO A 342 -29.66 33.81 79.03
C PRO A 342 -29.51 32.72 77.93
N ASP A 343 -29.09 33.18 76.75
CA ASP A 343 -28.15 32.58 75.79
C ASP A 343 -27.19 31.49 76.34
N PRO A 344 -26.84 30.46 75.53
CA PRO A 344 -25.41 30.29 75.28
C PRO A 344 -25.06 29.95 73.81
N LYS A 345 -24.15 30.79 73.30
CA LYS A 345 -22.93 30.46 72.52
C LYS A 345 -22.69 28.98 72.20
N GLY A 346 -22.38 28.75 70.93
CA GLY A 346 -22.21 27.43 70.35
C GLY A 346 -20.89 26.73 70.68
N PHE A 347 -20.67 25.59 70.03
CA PHE A 347 -19.34 25.00 69.94
C PHE A 347 -19.22 24.02 68.76
N HIS A 348 -18.05 24.12 68.13
CA HIS A 348 -17.46 23.25 67.12
C HIS A 348 -17.53 21.75 67.41
N ARG A 349 -17.58 20.96 66.32
CA ARG A 349 -16.69 19.83 65.96
C ARG A 349 -17.30 19.16 64.72
N ARG A 350 -16.57 18.70 63.71
CA ARG A 350 -15.16 18.70 63.38
C ARG A 350 -15.08 18.37 61.89
#